data_AF-A0A7H0Y5C5-F1
#
_entry.id   AF-A0A7H0Y5C5-F1
#
_cell.length_a   1.000
_cell.length_b   1.000
_cell.length_c   1.000
_cell.angle_alpha   90.00
_cell.angle_beta   90.00
_cell.angle_gamma   90.00
#
_symmetry.space_group_name_H-M   'P 1'
#
loop_
_entity.id
_entity.type
_entity.pdbx_description
1 polymer ?
#
loop_
_entity_poly.entity_id
_entity_poly.type
_entity_poly.pdbx_seq_one_letter_code
_entity_poly.pdbx_strand_id
1 'polypeptide(L)'
;MKRNYEALFGAFYEKYFDFKIEKMSDAEAVARTSGEFEGILNKGEMEKAVVYIAEGKIYLTHSKIFFKAKERLVEVLNSLDLEKLKLEITSDEYEDLLERRDTVLDEIDNKQIDYDPFTRWYYHDMEKEVRHFFGSIITETQNNHEVVERILERFENDCDNTLSENIIIKTTLAELLIKNNIKADEDLRNIKSELEQFNMEDIGQQLSEDEKIDLTLRIKEILSKLSGI
;
A
#
# COMPACT_ATOMS: atom_id res chain seq x y z
N MET A 1 -21.43 32.34 -1.41
CA MET A 1 -21.76 31.34 -0.37
C MET A 1 -20.50 31.17 0.46
N LYS A 2 -20.51 31.45 1.77
CA LYS A 2 -19.36 31.06 2.62
C LYS A 2 -19.29 29.53 2.58
N ARG A 3 -18.13 28.95 2.25
CA ARG A 3 -17.91 27.52 2.51
C ARG A 3 -17.76 27.36 4.01
N ASN A 4 -18.46 26.40 4.60
CA ASN A 4 -18.16 25.94 5.95
C ASN A 4 -16.90 25.07 5.86
N TYR A 5 -15.87 25.38 6.63
CA TYR A 5 -14.61 24.63 6.63
C TYR A 5 -14.82 23.16 7.07
N GLU A 6 -15.78 22.89 7.96
CA GLU A 6 -16.16 21.52 8.36
C GLU A 6 -16.87 20.75 7.23
N ALA A 7 -17.57 21.43 6.33
CA ALA A 7 -18.14 20.77 5.15
C ALA A 7 -17.04 20.39 4.14
N LEU A 8 -15.91 21.10 4.15
CA LEU A 8 -14.74 20.75 3.34
C LEU A 8 -13.92 19.62 3.96
N PHE A 9 -13.75 19.60 5.29
CA PHE A 9 -13.25 18.43 6.03
C PHE A 9 -14.11 17.18 5.74
N GLY A 10 -15.43 17.29 5.92
CA GLY A 10 -16.38 16.21 5.66
C GLY A 10 -16.27 15.65 4.25
N ALA A 11 -16.25 16.52 3.23
CA ALA A 11 -16.10 16.10 1.84
C ALA A 11 -14.75 15.40 1.56
N PHE A 12 -13.65 15.83 2.20
CA PHE A 12 -12.35 15.17 2.02
C PHE A 12 -12.35 13.76 2.62
N TYR A 13 -12.88 13.59 3.84
CA TYR A 13 -13.00 12.27 4.46
C TYR A 13 -14.00 11.38 3.71
N GLU A 14 -15.15 11.92 3.27
CA GLU A 14 -16.12 11.20 2.43
C GLU A 14 -15.44 10.66 1.17
N LYS A 15 -14.64 11.47 0.47
CA LYS A 15 -13.90 11.02 -0.71
C LYS A 15 -12.77 10.04 -0.43
N TYR A 16 -12.08 10.17 0.69
CA TYR A 16 -11.13 9.13 1.10
C TYR A 16 -11.85 7.79 1.36
N PHE A 17 -12.97 7.80 2.09
CA PHE A 17 -13.70 6.58 2.43
C PHE A 17 -14.47 5.97 1.25
N ASP A 18 -14.95 6.75 0.28
CA ASP A 18 -15.45 6.26 -1.02
C ASP A 18 -14.40 5.33 -1.67
N PHE A 19 -13.15 5.81 -1.81
CA PHE A 19 -12.05 5.03 -2.38
C PHE A 19 -11.66 3.81 -1.51
N LYS A 20 -11.73 3.92 -0.19
CA LYS A 20 -11.57 2.75 0.71
C LYS A 20 -12.68 1.70 0.52
N ILE A 21 -13.92 2.10 0.21
CA ILE A 21 -15.04 1.19 -0.11
C ILE A 21 -14.84 0.52 -1.48
N GLU A 22 -14.26 1.23 -2.44
CA GLU A 22 -13.76 0.67 -3.73
C GLU A 22 -12.54 -0.26 -3.55
N LYS A 23 -12.10 -0.50 -2.31
CA LYS A 23 -10.97 -1.35 -1.88
C LYS A 23 -9.59 -0.82 -2.24
N MET A 24 -9.44 0.49 -2.47
CA MET A 24 -8.12 1.08 -2.59
C MET A 24 -7.32 0.90 -1.30
N SER A 25 -6.14 0.29 -1.44
CA SER A 25 -4.88 0.56 -0.71
C SER A 25 -4.80 2.02 -0.15
N ASP A 26 -4.10 2.27 0.96
CA ASP A 26 -4.11 3.60 1.63
C ASP A 26 -3.48 4.74 0.81
N ALA A 27 -2.39 4.46 0.08
CA ALA A 27 -1.65 5.42 -0.74
C ALA A 27 -2.45 6.01 -1.93
N GLU A 28 -2.96 5.21 -2.89
CA GLU A 28 -3.87 5.67 -3.94
C GLU A 28 -5.13 6.33 -3.37
N ALA A 29 -5.72 5.82 -2.28
CA ALA A 29 -6.91 6.44 -1.70
C ALA A 29 -6.63 7.91 -1.33
N VAL A 30 -5.51 8.19 -0.65
CA VAL A 30 -5.06 9.58 -0.41
C VAL A 30 -4.71 10.30 -1.71
N ALA A 31 -3.93 9.68 -2.61
CA ALA A 31 -3.50 10.34 -3.85
C ALA A 31 -4.67 10.71 -4.77
N ARG A 32 -5.72 9.91 -4.81
CA ARG A 32 -6.99 10.16 -5.50
C ARG A 32 -7.75 11.30 -4.85
N THR A 33 -7.95 11.28 -3.54
CA THR A 33 -8.63 12.36 -2.81
C THR A 33 -7.87 13.69 -2.97
N SER A 34 -6.56 13.71 -2.74
CA SER A 34 -5.74 14.92 -2.92
C SER A 34 -5.74 15.41 -4.38
N GLY A 35 -5.86 14.51 -5.37
CA GLY A 35 -6.07 14.86 -6.78
C GLY A 35 -7.42 15.52 -7.06
N GLU A 36 -8.53 15.02 -6.49
CA GLU A 36 -9.84 15.69 -6.62
C GLU A 36 -9.86 17.10 -5.97
N PHE A 37 -9.02 17.31 -4.95
CA PHE A 37 -8.96 18.56 -4.18
C PHE A 37 -7.83 19.52 -4.61
N GLU A 38 -6.98 19.17 -5.59
CA GLU A 38 -5.94 20.07 -6.15
C GLU A 38 -6.56 21.39 -6.67
N GLY A 39 -7.68 21.27 -7.37
CA GLY A 39 -8.46 22.43 -7.84
C GLY A 39 -9.12 23.23 -6.72
N ILE A 40 -9.12 22.78 -5.47
CA ILE A 40 -9.64 23.46 -4.28
C ILE A 40 -8.53 24.21 -3.53
N LEU A 41 -7.32 23.65 -3.43
CA LEU A 41 -6.15 24.26 -2.76
C LEU A 41 -5.88 25.72 -3.19
N ASN A 42 -6.13 26.04 -4.46
CA ASN A 42 -5.84 27.34 -5.06
C ASN A 42 -6.95 28.40 -4.88
N LYS A 43 -7.93 28.17 -3.98
CA LYS A 43 -9.12 29.04 -3.83
C LYS A 43 -9.09 30.01 -2.64
N GLY A 44 -8.29 29.74 -1.62
CA GLY A 44 -8.19 30.49 -0.36
C GLY A 44 -7.19 29.82 0.58
N GLU A 45 -6.71 30.53 1.60
CA GLU A 45 -5.79 29.94 2.57
C GLU A 45 -6.51 28.95 3.49
N MET A 46 -7.81 29.17 3.76
CA MET A 46 -8.70 28.22 4.44
C MET A 46 -8.83 26.91 3.65
N GLU A 47 -9.11 26.97 2.35
CA GLU A 47 -9.18 25.76 1.52
C GLU A 47 -7.87 24.95 1.56
N LYS A 48 -6.72 25.63 1.47
CA LYS A 48 -5.38 25.03 1.59
C LYS A 48 -5.19 24.40 2.97
N ALA A 49 -5.45 25.13 4.05
CA ALA A 49 -5.29 24.65 5.42
C ALA A 49 -6.15 23.40 5.69
N VAL A 50 -7.45 23.44 5.39
CA VAL A 50 -8.37 22.32 5.64
C VAL A 50 -7.93 21.05 4.91
N VAL A 51 -7.60 21.15 3.61
CA VAL A 51 -7.23 19.98 2.79
C VAL A 51 -5.97 19.31 3.33
N TYR A 52 -4.91 20.08 3.61
CA TYR A 52 -3.67 19.51 4.14
C TYR A 52 -3.82 19.00 5.59
N ILE A 53 -4.62 19.65 6.44
CA ILE A 53 -4.92 19.12 7.78
C ILE A 53 -5.73 17.81 7.69
N ALA A 54 -6.65 17.68 6.73
CA ALA A 54 -7.42 16.45 6.50
C ALA A 54 -6.54 15.31 5.99
N GLU A 55 -5.68 15.59 5.00
CA GLU A 55 -4.67 14.66 4.46
C GLU A 55 -3.72 14.18 5.58
N GLY A 56 -3.24 15.11 6.42
CA GLY A 56 -2.42 14.82 7.59
C GLY A 56 -3.13 13.93 8.61
N LYS A 57 -4.37 14.26 8.98
CA LYS A 57 -5.17 13.42 9.89
C LYS A 57 -5.40 12.01 9.35
N ILE A 58 -5.55 11.83 8.04
CA ILE A 58 -5.61 10.50 7.42
C ILE A 58 -4.26 9.77 7.56
N TYR A 59 -3.12 10.40 7.23
CA TYR A 59 -1.80 9.78 7.42
C TYR A 59 -1.50 9.40 8.87
N LEU A 60 -2.04 10.12 9.85
CA LEU A 60 -1.93 9.73 11.26
C LEU A 60 -2.67 8.43 11.59
N THR A 61 -3.69 8.03 10.82
CA THR A 61 -4.37 6.72 10.98
C THR A 61 -3.61 5.54 10.36
N HIS A 62 -2.74 5.78 9.38
CA HIS A 62 -1.96 4.74 8.70
C HIS A 62 -0.86 4.16 9.60
N SER A 63 -0.22 3.05 9.22
CA SER A 63 0.93 2.52 9.99
C SER A 63 2.20 3.36 9.81
N LYS A 64 2.47 3.82 8.58
CA LYS A 64 3.66 4.59 8.16
C LYS A 64 3.26 5.73 7.22
N ILE A 65 4.15 6.70 6.99
CA ILE A 65 3.97 7.76 5.98
C ILE A 65 5.17 7.86 5.04
N PHE A 66 4.91 7.98 3.73
CA PHE A 66 5.93 8.21 2.71
C PHE A 66 6.75 9.48 3.00
N PHE A 67 8.09 9.39 2.96
CA PHE A 67 8.97 10.49 3.38
C PHE A 67 8.65 11.83 2.69
N LYS A 68 8.47 11.83 1.36
CA LYS A 68 8.11 13.04 0.60
C LYS A 68 6.71 13.59 0.94
N ALA A 69 5.78 12.71 1.35
CA ALA A 69 4.46 13.14 1.79
C ALA A 69 4.55 13.84 3.16
N LYS A 70 5.37 13.32 4.08
CA LYS A 70 5.69 13.98 5.36
C LYS A 70 6.40 15.32 5.15
N GLU A 71 7.46 15.34 4.33
CA GLU A 71 8.23 16.55 4.01
C GLU A 71 7.32 17.66 3.43
N ARG A 72 6.56 17.35 2.37
CA ARG A 72 5.58 18.26 1.75
C ARG A 72 4.55 18.76 2.77
N LEU A 73 3.98 17.87 3.59
CA LEU A 73 2.93 18.26 4.52
C LEU A 73 3.47 19.20 5.61
N VAL A 74 4.62 18.88 6.20
CA VAL A 74 5.29 19.73 7.19
C VAL A 74 5.66 21.09 6.59
N GLU A 75 6.21 21.12 5.37
CA GLU A 75 6.49 22.37 4.64
C GLU A 75 5.22 23.20 4.42
N VAL A 76 4.15 22.60 3.92
CA VAL A 76 2.91 23.32 3.56
C VAL A 76 2.16 23.83 4.79
N LEU A 77 2.06 23.03 5.86
CA LEU A 77 1.37 23.45 7.09
C LEU A 77 2.14 24.56 7.84
N ASN A 78 3.48 24.54 7.82
CA ASN A 78 4.29 25.63 8.38
C ASN A 78 4.32 26.89 7.50
N SER A 79 3.98 26.78 6.20
CA SER A 79 3.91 27.90 5.25
C SER A 79 2.49 28.40 4.97
N LEU A 80 1.56 28.19 5.90
CA LEU A 80 0.21 28.78 5.84
C LEU A 80 0.26 30.28 6.15
N ASP A 81 -0.39 31.10 5.31
CA ASP A 81 -0.52 32.54 5.53
C ASP A 81 -1.59 32.84 6.58
N LEU A 82 -1.17 32.84 7.84
CA LEU A 82 -2.08 32.97 8.99
C LEU A 82 -2.84 34.31 9.02
N GLU A 83 -2.27 35.37 8.46
CA GLU A 83 -2.94 36.68 8.36
C GLU A 83 -4.04 36.66 7.28
N LYS A 84 -3.84 35.98 6.14
CA LYS A 84 -4.96 35.72 5.20
C LYS A 84 -6.02 34.80 5.81
N LEU A 85 -5.59 33.69 6.42
CA LEU A 85 -6.50 32.70 7.02
C LEU A 85 -7.47 33.37 8.00
N LYS A 86 -6.94 34.22 8.88
CA LYS A 86 -7.70 35.01 9.87
C LYS A 86 -8.68 36.04 9.30
N LEU A 87 -8.59 36.37 8.01
CA LEU A 87 -9.52 37.25 7.30
C LEU A 87 -10.64 36.47 6.56
N GLU A 88 -10.47 35.17 6.34
CA GLU A 88 -11.43 34.32 5.61
C GLU A 88 -12.51 33.71 6.55
N ILE A 89 -12.14 33.40 7.79
CA ILE A 89 -12.94 32.66 8.79
C ILE A 89 -13.21 33.48 10.07
N THR A 90 -13.97 32.95 11.04
CA THR A 90 -14.16 33.57 12.37
C THR A 90 -13.03 33.21 13.35
N SER A 91 -12.97 33.85 14.53
CA SER A 91 -11.94 33.54 15.55
C SER A 91 -12.03 32.09 16.00
N ASP A 92 -13.24 31.61 16.29
CA ASP A 92 -13.54 30.25 16.73
C ASP A 92 -13.10 29.20 15.67
N GLU A 93 -13.38 29.47 14.39
CA GLU A 93 -12.94 28.64 13.25
C GLU A 93 -11.41 28.67 13.06
N TYR A 94 -10.78 29.81 13.34
CA TYR A 94 -9.33 30.01 13.25
C TYR A 94 -8.57 29.29 14.38
N GLU A 95 -9.08 29.39 15.61
CA GLU A 95 -8.48 28.75 16.78
C GLU A 95 -8.56 27.21 16.68
N ASP A 96 -9.69 26.66 16.24
CA ASP A 96 -9.79 25.22 15.89
C ASP A 96 -8.82 24.81 14.78
N LEU A 97 -8.74 25.56 13.67
CA LEU A 97 -7.85 25.20 12.56
C LEU A 97 -6.37 25.26 12.95
N LEU A 98 -5.96 26.15 13.86
CA LEU A 98 -4.62 26.15 14.44
C LEU A 98 -4.39 24.92 15.34
N GLU A 99 -5.31 24.60 16.26
CA GLU A 99 -5.20 23.43 17.13
C GLU A 99 -5.10 22.13 16.29
N ARG A 100 -5.93 22.00 15.24
CA ARG A 100 -5.88 20.86 14.32
C ARG A 100 -4.59 20.80 13.50
N ARG A 101 -4.02 21.94 13.11
CA ARG A 101 -2.71 22.01 12.41
C ARG A 101 -1.59 21.55 13.34
N ASP A 102 -1.56 22.07 14.56
CA ASP A 102 -0.45 21.84 15.50
C ASP A 102 -0.47 20.40 16.01
N THR A 103 -1.66 19.83 16.27
CA THR A 103 -1.84 18.39 16.51
C THR A 103 -1.24 17.54 15.37
N VAL A 104 -1.47 17.93 14.10
CA VAL A 104 -0.94 17.18 12.95
C VAL A 104 0.59 17.30 12.87
N LEU A 105 1.16 18.48 13.14
CA LEU A 105 2.61 18.68 13.12
C LEU A 105 3.31 17.90 14.25
N ASP A 106 2.81 17.96 15.48
CA ASP A 106 3.40 17.28 16.64
C ASP A 106 3.31 15.74 16.53
N GLU A 107 2.17 15.20 16.07
CA GLU A 107 2.01 13.76 15.93
C GLU A 107 2.79 13.20 14.72
N ILE A 108 2.86 13.93 13.59
CA ILE A 108 3.46 13.39 12.37
C ILE A 108 4.98 13.29 12.46
N ASP A 109 5.62 14.10 13.30
CA ASP A 109 7.06 14.01 13.52
C ASP A 109 7.45 12.66 14.16
N ASN A 110 6.58 12.11 15.00
CA ASN A 110 6.70 10.79 15.60
C ASN A 110 6.29 9.63 14.66
N LYS A 111 5.70 9.92 13.49
CA LYS A 111 5.23 8.89 12.55
C LYS A 111 6.39 8.15 11.88
N GLN A 112 6.31 6.82 11.86
CA GLN A 112 7.30 5.98 11.18
C GLN A 112 7.35 6.33 9.68
N ILE A 113 8.55 6.67 9.21
CA ILE A 113 8.79 7.00 7.81
C ILE A 113 8.77 5.73 6.97
N ASP A 114 8.17 5.86 5.80
CA ASP A 114 8.25 4.93 4.70
C ASP A 114 9.09 5.53 3.56
N TYR A 115 10.06 4.76 3.07
CA TYR A 115 10.88 5.15 1.92
C TYR A 115 10.35 4.60 0.59
N ASP A 116 9.48 3.58 0.64
CA ASP A 116 8.93 2.90 -0.53
C ASP A 116 7.48 2.46 -0.26
N PRO A 117 6.49 3.32 -0.57
CA PRO A 117 5.07 3.04 -0.39
C PRO A 117 4.47 2.24 -1.54
N PHE A 118 5.22 2.02 -2.62
CA PHE A 118 4.73 1.36 -3.82
C PHE A 118 4.90 -0.16 -3.71
N THR A 119 6.06 -0.63 -3.22
CA THR A 119 6.34 -2.09 -3.06
C THR A 119 5.38 -2.85 -2.15
N ARG A 120 4.79 -2.21 -1.13
CA ARG A 120 3.99 -2.88 -0.08
C ARG A 120 2.66 -3.46 -0.55
N TRP A 121 2.09 -2.89 -1.60
CA TRP A 121 0.74 -3.28 -2.04
C TRP A 121 0.70 -4.68 -2.64
N TYR A 122 1.80 -5.06 -3.28
CA TYR A 122 1.84 -6.27 -4.08
C TYR A 122 1.79 -7.54 -3.25
N TYR A 123 1.84 -7.52 -1.90
CA TYR A 123 1.78 -8.77 -1.11
C TYR A 123 0.51 -9.60 -1.37
N HIS A 124 -0.65 -9.08 -0.95
CA HIS A 124 -1.91 -9.79 -1.11
C HIS A 124 -2.45 -9.74 -2.53
N ASP A 125 -2.14 -8.69 -3.30
CA ASP A 125 -2.59 -8.60 -4.68
C ASP A 125 -1.79 -9.49 -5.64
N MET A 126 -0.46 -9.65 -5.46
CA MET A 126 0.31 -10.62 -6.26
C MET A 126 -0.12 -12.06 -5.95
N GLU A 127 -0.38 -12.39 -4.68
CA GLU A 127 -0.99 -13.67 -4.34
C GLU A 127 -2.34 -13.86 -5.07
N LYS A 128 -3.20 -12.85 -5.03
CA LYS A 128 -4.53 -12.86 -5.66
C LYS A 128 -4.44 -13.05 -7.18
N GLU A 129 -3.57 -12.32 -7.86
CA GLU A 129 -3.40 -12.39 -9.31
C GLU A 129 -2.73 -13.70 -9.76
N VAL A 130 -1.74 -14.23 -9.03
CA VAL A 130 -1.17 -15.56 -9.28
C VAL A 130 -2.24 -16.64 -9.12
N ARG A 131 -3.06 -16.59 -8.05
CA ARG A 131 -4.19 -17.51 -7.86
C ARG A 131 -5.26 -17.36 -8.95
N HIS A 132 -5.55 -16.14 -9.41
CA HIS A 132 -6.52 -15.87 -10.46
C HIS A 132 -6.06 -16.43 -11.82
N PHE A 133 -4.83 -16.12 -12.23
CA PHE A 133 -4.27 -16.55 -13.51
C PHE A 133 -4.01 -18.06 -13.56
N PHE A 134 -3.50 -18.66 -12.47
CA PHE A 134 -3.49 -20.12 -12.32
C PHE A 134 -4.89 -20.70 -12.52
N GLY A 135 -5.91 -20.10 -11.91
CA GLY A 135 -7.30 -20.52 -12.00
C GLY A 135 -7.90 -20.45 -13.42
N SER A 136 -7.40 -19.56 -14.27
CA SER A 136 -7.81 -19.52 -15.69
C SER A 136 -7.08 -20.57 -16.54
N ILE A 137 -5.78 -20.81 -16.32
CA ILE A 137 -4.99 -21.68 -17.21
C ILE A 137 -5.05 -23.17 -16.84
N ILE A 138 -5.33 -23.51 -15.57
CA ILE A 138 -5.28 -24.91 -15.08
C ILE A 138 -6.32 -25.84 -15.73
N THR A 139 -7.37 -25.29 -16.34
CA THR A 139 -8.35 -26.04 -17.12
C THR A 139 -8.09 -26.03 -18.63
N GLU A 140 -7.11 -25.26 -19.11
CA GLU A 140 -6.77 -25.14 -20.54
C GLU A 140 -5.72 -26.17 -20.97
N THR A 141 -4.68 -26.38 -20.17
CA THR A 141 -3.57 -27.29 -20.50
C THR A 141 -3.72 -28.67 -19.88
N GLN A 142 -3.13 -29.67 -20.55
CA GLN A 142 -2.97 -31.04 -20.05
C GLN A 142 -1.53 -31.32 -19.55
N ASN A 143 -0.63 -30.34 -19.62
CA ASN A 143 0.77 -30.44 -19.22
C ASN A 143 1.01 -29.66 -17.93
N ASN A 144 1.40 -30.37 -16.86
CA ASN A 144 1.71 -29.79 -15.56
C ASN A 144 2.85 -28.75 -15.59
N HIS A 145 3.83 -28.94 -16.50
CA HIS A 145 4.97 -28.04 -16.64
C HIS A 145 4.57 -26.72 -17.33
N GLU A 146 3.70 -26.79 -18.34
CA GLU A 146 3.17 -25.61 -19.05
C GLU A 146 2.41 -24.66 -18.11
N VAL A 147 1.76 -25.19 -17.05
CA VAL A 147 1.15 -24.38 -15.99
C VAL A 147 2.20 -23.54 -15.25
N VAL A 148 3.38 -24.11 -15.00
CA VAL A 148 4.49 -23.42 -14.33
C VAL A 148 5.13 -22.41 -15.27
N GLU A 149 5.51 -22.83 -16.48
CA GLU A 149 6.10 -21.98 -17.51
C GLU A 149 5.24 -20.72 -17.75
N ARG A 150 3.95 -20.89 -18.07
CA ARG A 150 3.04 -19.77 -18.35
C ARG A 150 2.87 -18.81 -17.17
N ILE A 151 2.99 -19.28 -15.92
CA ILE A 151 2.94 -18.42 -14.73
C ILE A 151 4.24 -17.65 -14.56
N LEU A 152 5.40 -18.32 -14.67
CA LEU A 152 6.70 -17.66 -14.54
C LEU A 152 6.92 -16.65 -15.69
N GLU A 153 6.54 -16.97 -16.92
CA GLU A 153 6.51 -16.02 -18.05
C GLU A 153 5.58 -14.83 -17.79
N ARG A 154 4.36 -15.07 -17.29
CA ARG A 154 3.40 -13.99 -17.02
C ARG A 154 3.93 -13.00 -16.00
N PHE A 155 4.64 -13.46 -14.97
CA PHE A 155 5.13 -12.61 -13.88
C PHE A 155 6.66 -12.42 -13.91
N GLU A 156 7.33 -12.61 -15.05
CA GLU A 156 8.79 -12.52 -15.21
C GLU A 156 9.30 -11.12 -14.79
N ASN A 157 8.69 -10.07 -15.34
CA ASN A 157 9.02 -8.68 -15.00
C ASN A 157 8.80 -8.37 -13.51
N ASP A 158 7.75 -8.95 -12.91
CA ASP A 158 7.44 -8.76 -11.49
C ASP A 158 8.47 -9.50 -10.60
N CYS A 159 8.95 -10.67 -11.04
CA CYS A 159 10.04 -11.41 -10.38
C CYS A 159 11.39 -10.70 -10.46
N ASP A 160 11.67 -9.96 -11.54
CA ASP A 160 12.91 -9.20 -11.72
C ASP A 160 12.90 -7.84 -11.00
N ASN A 161 11.72 -7.26 -10.76
CA ASN A 161 11.57 -5.93 -10.14
C ASN A 161 11.80 -5.94 -8.62
N THR A 162 11.22 -6.89 -7.87
CA THR A 162 11.46 -6.99 -6.42
C THR A 162 11.66 -8.42 -5.91
N LEU A 163 12.50 -8.54 -4.89
CA LEU A 163 12.77 -9.79 -4.19
C LEU A 163 11.53 -10.29 -3.45
N SER A 164 10.70 -9.39 -2.92
CA SER A 164 9.39 -9.74 -2.35
C SER A 164 8.50 -10.43 -3.38
N GLU A 165 8.22 -9.81 -4.53
CA GLU A 165 7.27 -10.31 -5.52
C GLU A 165 7.69 -11.69 -6.04
N ASN A 166 8.96 -11.85 -6.42
CA ASN A 166 9.56 -13.11 -6.85
C ASN A 166 9.24 -14.27 -5.89
N ILE A 167 9.48 -14.06 -4.58
CA ILE A 167 9.27 -15.08 -3.55
C ILE A 167 7.78 -15.28 -3.25
N ILE A 168 6.94 -14.24 -3.31
CA ILE A 168 5.47 -14.34 -3.13
C ILE A 168 4.86 -15.16 -4.26
N ILE A 169 5.28 -14.92 -5.51
CA ILE A 169 4.84 -15.66 -6.70
C ILE A 169 5.21 -17.13 -6.56
N LYS A 170 6.48 -17.44 -6.26
CA LYS A 170 6.97 -18.82 -6.13
C LYS A 170 6.35 -19.57 -4.94
N THR A 171 6.16 -18.90 -3.81
CA THR A 171 5.42 -19.40 -2.63
C THR A 171 3.98 -19.75 -3.02
N THR A 172 3.27 -18.81 -3.64
CA THR A 172 1.86 -18.97 -4.04
C THR A 172 1.68 -20.05 -5.11
N LEU A 173 2.63 -20.15 -6.06
CA LEU A 173 2.66 -21.18 -7.08
C LEU A 173 2.86 -22.58 -6.47
N ALA A 174 3.84 -22.76 -5.58
CA ALA A 174 4.06 -24.04 -4.91
C ALA A 174 2.85 -24.50 -4.09
N GLU A 175 2.19 -23.58 -3.36
CA GLU A 175 0.91 -23.87 -2.69
C GLU A 175 -0.16 -24.39 -3.65
N LEU A 176 -0.31 -23.76 -4.81
CA LEU A 176 -1.32 -24.11 -5.81
C LEU A 176 -1.02 -25.46 -6.46
N LEU A 177 0.24 -25.73 -6.82
CA LEU A 177 0.67 -27.03 -7.35
C LEU A 177 0.38 -28.16 -6.36
N ILE A 178 0.80 -27.99 -5.10
CA ILE A 178 0.57 -28.97 -4.02
C ILE A 178 -0.93 -29.17 -3.76
N LYS A 179 -1.69 -28.07 -3.61
CA LYS A 179 -3.14 -28.10 -3.30
C LYS A 179 -3.97 -28.80 -4.37
N ASN A 180 -3.56 -28.68 -5.64
CA ASN A 180 -4.24 -29.31 -6.78
C ASN A 180 -3.63 -30.67 -7.18
N ASN A 181 -2.64 -31.19 -6.44
CA ASN A 181 -1.93 -32.45 -6.71
C ASN A 181 -1.24 -32.49 -8.10
N ILE A 182 -0.76 -31.34 -8.57
CA ILE A 182 -0.08 -31.19 -9.86
C ILE A 182 1.35 -31.73 -9.73
N LYS A 183 1.73 -32.65 -10.62
CA LYS A 183 3.05 -33.28 -10.62
C LYS A 183 4.00 -32.49 -11.52
N ALA A 184 4.70 -31.56 -10.90
CA ALA A 184 5.71 -30.69 -11.49
C ALA A 184 7.02 -30.84 -10.67
N ASP A 185 7.51 -32.07 -10.57
CA ASP A 185 8.49 -32.47 -9.55
C ASP A 185 9.87 -31.78 -9.71
N GLU A 186 10.22 -31.36 -10.92
CA GLU A 186 11.45 -30.60 -11.22
C GLU A 186 11.28 -29.11 -10.86
N ASP A 187 10.16 -28.51 -11.27
CA ASP A 187 9.79 -27.14 -10.94
C ASP A 187 9.67 -26.92 -9.42
N LEU A 188 9.04 -27.86 -8.72
CA LEU A 188 8.91 -27.84 -7.27
C LEU A 188 10.26 -27.98 -6.55
N ARG A 189 11.25 -28.66 -7.13
CA ARG A 189 12.63 -28.69 -6.60
C ARG A 189 13.35 -27.36 -6.80
N ASN A 190 13.17 -26.73 -7.97
CA ASN A 190 13.76 -25.44 -8.25
C ASN A 190 13.22 -24.38 -7.29
N ILE A 191 11.89 -24.29 -7.17
CA ILE A 191 11.22 -23.39 -6.20
C ILE A 191 11.64 -23.70 -4.76
N LYS A 192 11.67 -24.98 -4.36
CA LYS A 192 12.16 -25.41 -3.02
C LYS A 192 13.57 -24.92 -2.75
N SER A 193 14.49 -25.10 -3.69
CA SER A 193 15.90 -24.69 -3.57
C SER A 193 16.05 -23.18 -3.35
N GLU A 194 15.23 -22.37 -4.02
CA GLU A 194 15.20 -20.92 -3.79
C GLU A 194 14.62 -20.58 -2.42
N LEU A 195 13.48 -21.18 -2.04
CA LEU A 195 12.83 -20.95 -0.75
C LEU A 195 13.66 -21.45 0.46
N GLU A 196 14.54 -22.45 0.27
CA GLU A 196 15.50 -22.92 1.29
C GLU A 196 16.71 -21.99 1.45
N GLN A 197 17.10 -21.28 0.39
CA GLN A 197 18.23 -20.33 0.39
C GLN A 197 17.83 -18.90 0.78
N PHE A 198 16.53 -18.61 0.75
CA PHE A 198 15.98 -17.27 0.95
C PHE A 198 16.08 -16.75 2.40
N ASN A 199 16.61 -15.53 2.57
CA ASN A 199 16.61 -14.83 3.85
C ASN A 199 15.53 -13.73 3.89
N MET A 200 14.67 -13.77 4.91
CA MET A 200 13.58 -12.81 5.13
C MET A 200 14.10 -11.38 5.44
N GLU A 201 15.34 -11.23 5.90
CA GLU A 201 15.96 -9.92 6.13
C GLU A 201 16.28 -9.19 4.82
N ASP A 202 16.52 -9.91 3.73
CA ASP A 202 16.91 -9.36 2.42
C ASP A 202 15.75 -8.58 1.74
N ILE A 203 14.50 -8.83 2.17
CA ILE A 203 13.32 -8.03 1.79
C ILE A 203 13.44 -6.56 2.28
N GLY A 204 14.16 -6.34 3.39
CA GLY A 204 14.30 -5.02 4.01
C GLY A 204 12.95 -4.44 4.46
N GLN A 205 12.41 -3.50 3.66
CA GLN A 205 11.17 -2.76 3.95
C GLN A 205 10.06 -2.95 2.89
N GLN A 206 10.27 -3.79 1.86
CA GLN A 206 9.28 -4.06 0.81
C GLN A 206 7.98 -4.62 1.40
N LEU A 207 8.10 -5.48 2.43
CA LEU A 207 6.98 -5.98 3.23
C LEU A 207 6.96 -5.38 4.65
N SER A 208 5.78 -5.32 5.25
CA SER A 208 5.59 -5.11 6.69
C SER A 208 5.99 -6.34 7.52
N GLU A 209 6.11 -6.18 8.83
CA GLU A 209 6.50 -7.30 9.70
C GLU A 209 5.41 -8.38 9.77
N ASP A 210 4.13 -8.03 9.67
CA ASP A 210 3.02 -9.00 9.63
C ASP A 210 3.04 -9.83 8.33
N GLU A 211 3.30 -9.18 7.19
CA GLU A 211 3.46 -9.86 5.88
C GLU A 211 4.71 -10.74 5.83
N LYS A 212 5.82 -10.32 6.46
CA LYS A 212 7.01 -11.17 6.65
C LYS A 212 6.70 -12.39 7.53
N ILE A 213 5.90 -12.24 8.57
CA ILE A 213 5.47 -13.33 9.44
C ILE A 213 4.58 -14.32 8.66
N ASP A 214 3.60 -13.85 7.90
CA ASP A 214 2.75 -14.70 7.05
C ASP A 214 3.58 -15.44 5.99
N LEU A 215 4.41 -14.72 5.23
CA LEU A 215 5.31 -15.31 4.23
C LEU A 215 6.26 -16.35 4.85
N THR A 216 6.81 -16.06 6.03
CA THR A 216 7.64 -17.00 6.80
C THR A 216 6.88 -18.29 7.16
N LEU A 217 5.62 -18.19 7.56
CA LEU A 217 4.78 -19.34 7.90
C LEU A 217 4.43 -20.16 6.65
N ARG A 218 4.05 -19.50 5.56
CA ARG A 218 3.72 -20.12 4.26
C ARG A 218 4.91 -20.87 3.67
N ILE A 219 6.10 -20.25 3.64
CA ILE A 219 7.33 -20.90 3.17
C ILE A 219 7.65 -22.14 4.03
N LYS A 220 7.57 -22.05 5.36
CA LYS A 220 7.78 -23.20 6.25
C LYS A 220 6.77 -24.33 6.01
N GLU A 221 5.50 -24.00 5.75
CA GLU A 221 4.48 -24.99 5.42
C GLU A 221 4.79 -25.70 4.08
N ILE A 222 5.17 -24.95 3.04
CA ILE A 222 5.57 -25.50 1.73
C ILE A 222 6.79 -26.43 1.87
N LEU A 223 7.86 -25.96 2.50
CA LEU A 223 9.09 -26.75 2.68
C LEU A 223 8.83 -28.02 3.50
N SER A 224 7.93 -27.98 4.49
CA SER A 224 7.53 -29.19 5.23
C SER A 224 6.85 -30.24 4.34
N LYS A 225 6.03 -29.82 3.36
CA LYS A 225 5.33 -30.70 2.41
C LYS A 225 6.24 -31.21 1.29
N LEU A 226 7.20 -30.39 0.84
CA LEU A 226 8.21 -30.75 -0.16
C LEU A 226 9.43 -31.50 0.43
N SER A 227 9.41 -31.84 1.72
CA SER A 227 10.50 -32.56 2.41
C SER A 227 10.81 -33.95 1.84
N GLY A 228 9.89 -34.55 1.07
CA GLY A 228 10.04 -35.84 0.40
C GLY A 228 10.33 -35.80 -1.11
N ILE A 229 10.63 -34.63 -1.69
CA ILE A 229 10.84 -34.41 -3.14
C ILE A 229 12.25 -33.89 -3.43
#